data_AF-A0A1H9BJF3-F1
#
_entry.id   AF-A0A1H9BJF3-F1
#
_cell.length_a   1.000
_cell.length_b   1.000
_cell.length_c   1.000
_cell.angle_alpha   90.00
_cell.angle_beta   90.00
_cell.angle_gamma   90.00
#
_symmetry.space_group_name_H-M   'P 1'
#
loop_
_entity.id
_entity.type
_entity.pdbx_description
1 polymer ?
#
loop_
_entity_poly.entity_id
_entity_poly.type
_entity_poly.pdbx_seq_one_letter_code
_entity_poly.pdbx_strand_id
1 'polypeptide(L)'
;MIRINQIKLSIDEKNTELALKKKIKKKLRLKDDNFSFVIRKKSIDARKNEVNFIYSVDVKIPEENKILKKVNDNNIMLTYDKKYEFPKCGSKKLDHNPVVIGSGPAGLFCAYMLAKMGYEPVVLERGEKVDNRIKTTNNFFETGILNEESNVQFGEGGAGTFSDGKLNTLVKDKFLRNRLVLETFKDNGAKEEILYINKPHLGTDKLCEIVKNMRNEIINMGGKFYFNSKFIDICSKDGSITGIKYIENNEEMYMDCNVLVLAIGHSARDTFSMLNDKKILMESKDFAVGIRIEHPREMIDKSQFGSCYDKLPAADYKLATKLPNGRNVYTFCMCPGGYVVNSSSEKNHLAINGMSYSKRDGKNSNSAIICNVTKKDFSDNLLGGLELQRKLEKKAYEMCNGKIPVQLFFDYKNNISSKCFGEVTPSMKGAYELSNVRKIFPEEIAKSIADGIDVFAGKIKDYNRNDALISGVETRTSSPLRIIRDENFESSIKGMYPCGEGAGYAGGITSAAMDGIKVFEAIVKKYAPIRHI
;
A
#
# COMPACT_ATOMS: atom_id res chain seq x y z
N MET A 1 -8.22 2.60 -32.29
CA MET A 1 -9.41 2.96 -31.49
C MET A 1 -9.50 4.47 -31.37
N ILE A 2 -10.68 5.01 -31.05
CA ILE A 2 -10.85 6.44 -30.74
C ILE A 2 -11.05 6.59 -29.23
N ARG A 3 -10.17 7.35 -28.56
CA ARG A 3 -10.35 7.74 -27.16
C ARG A 3 -11.21 8.99 -27.07
N ILE A 4 -12.22 8.94 -26.21
CA ILE A 4 -13.05 10.10 -25.86
C ILE A 4 -12.89 10.36 -24.36
N ASN A 5 -12.33 11.51 -24.02
CA ASN A 5 -12.19 11.97 -22.64
C ASN A 5 -13.36 12.89 -22.24
N GLN A 6 -13.48 13.15 -20.93
CA GLN A 6 -14.41 14.15 -20.38
C GLN A 6 -15.89 13.94 -20.75
N ILE A 7 -16.34 12.69 -20.87
CA ILE A 7 -17.77 12.40 -21.00
C ILE A 7 -18.43 12.55 -19.62
N LYS A 8 -19.26 13.59 -19.48
CA LYS A 8 -20.00 13.85 -18.24
C LYS A 8 -21.34 13.13 -18.24
N LEU A 9 -21.61 12.40 -17.16
CA LEU A 9 -22.93 11.85 -16.83
C LEU A 9 -23.33 12.34 -15.43
N SER A 10 -24.63 12.63 -15.27
CA SER A 10 -25.22 12.91 -13.97
C SER A 10 -25.03 11.70 -13.03
N ILE A 11 -24.92 11.96 -11.73
CA ILE A 11 -24.88 10.90 -10.71
C ILE A 11 -26.23 10.17 -10.59
N ASP A 12 -27.32 10.77 -11.05
CA ASP A 12 -28.67 10.18 -11.05
C ASP A 12 -28.94 9.31 -12.31
N GLU A 13 -27.96 9.16 -13.20
CA GLU A 13 -28.10 8.37 -14.43
C GLU A 13 -28.23 6.87 -14.11
N LYS A 14 -29.43 6.30 -14.37
CA LYS A 14 -29.76 4.91 -14.04
C LYS A 14 -29.14 3.90 -15.00
N ASN A 15 -28.95 4.25 -16.28
CA ASN A 15 -28.37 3.34 -17.27
C ASN A 15 -27.10 3.95 -17.87
N THR A 16 -25.98 3.72 -17.16
CA THR A 16 -24.66 4.25 -17.55
C THR A 16 -24.26 3.80 -18.96
N GLU A 17 -24.48 2.54 -19.33
CA GLU A 17 -24.06 2.03 -20.64
C GLU A 17 -24.83 2.71 -21.79
N LEU A 18 -26.16 2.80 -21.68
CA LEU A 18 -26.99 3.46 -22.67
C LEU A 18 -26.67 4.96 -22.78
N ALA A 19 -26.44 5.62 -21.64
CA ALA A 19 -26.06 7.03 -21.60
C ALA A 19 -24.70 7.27 -22.25
N LEU A 20 -23.71 6.41 -22.00
CA LEU A 20 -22.41 6.45 -22.67
C LEU A 20 -22.57 6.22 -24.18
N LYS A 21 -23.30 5.19 -24.62
CA LYS A 21 -23.57 4.94 -26.05
C LYS A 21 -24.16 6.18 -26.74
N LYS A 22 -25.18 6.81 -26.15
CA LYS A 22 -25.79 8.04 -26.68
C LYS A 22 -24.79 9.20 -26.77
N LYS A 23 -23.96 9.40 -25.73
CA LYS A 23 -22.94 10.47 -25.72
C LYS A 23 -21.82 10.20 -26.73
N ILE A 24 -21.37 8.96 -26.87
CA ILE A 24 -20.37 8.52 -27.87
C ILE A 24 -20.89 8.79 -29.28
N LYS A 25 -22.10 8.32 -29.60
CA LYS A 25 -22.76 8.54 -30.90
C LYS A 25 -22.82 10.02 -31.26
N LYS A 26 -23.27 10.86 -30.32
CA LYS A 26 -23.34 12.31 -30.50
C LYS A 26 -21.96 12.95 -30.71
N LYS A 27 -20.97 12.58 -29.90
CA LYS A 27 -19.60 13.15 -29.97
C LYS A 27 -18.87 12.74 -31.25
N LEU A 28 -19.06 11.51 -31.71
CA LEU A 28 -18.43 10.99 -32.93
C LEU A 28 -19.28 11.20 -34.20
N ARG A 29 -20.46 11.84 -34.08
CA ARG A 29 -21.40 12.10 -35.19
C ARG A 29 -21.77 10.83 -35.98
N LEU A 30 -22.00 9.74 -35.26
CA LEU A 30 -22.32 8.43 -35.86
C LEU A 30 -23.81 8.31 -36.18
N LYS A 31 -24.14 7.62 -37.28
CA LYS A 31 -25.53 7.38 -37.71
C LYS A 31 -26.15 6.16 -37.04
N ASP A 32 -25.37 5.09 -36.93
CA ASP A 32 -25.74 3.83 -36.28
C ASP A 32 -24.98 3.62 -34.96
N ASP A 33 -25.28 2.50 -34.30
CA ASP A 33 -24.67 2.07 -33.04
C ASP A 33 -23.66 0.93 -33.26
N ASN A 34 -23.10 0.79 -34.47
CA ASN A 34 -22.16 -0.28 -34.81
C ASN A 34 -20.74 0.01 -34.28
N PHE A 35 -20.61 0.06 -32.95
CA PHE A 35 -19.36 0.21 -32.24
C PHE A 35 -19.40 -0.51 -30.89
N SER A 36 -18.22 -0.89 -30.40
CA SER A 36 -18.03 -1.29 -29.02
C SER A 36 -17.17 -0.26 -28.29
N PHE A 37 -17.23 -0.22 -26.97
CA PHE A 37 -16.38 0.66 -26.18
C PHE A 37 -15.97 0.01 -24.87
N VAL A 38 -14.85 0.47 -24.34
CA VAL A 38 -14.33 0.06 -23.02
C VAL A 38 -14.12 1.31 -22.18
N ILE A 39 -14.56 1.28 -20.92
CA ILE A 39 -14.30 2.36 -19.97
C ILE A 39 -12.83 2.30 -19.56
N ARG A 40 -12.11 3.39 -19.79
CA ARG A 40 -10.69 3.55 -19.39
C ARG A 40 -10.53 4.32 -18.10
N LYS A 41 -11.47 5.23 -17.81
CA LYS A 41 -11.46 6.00 -16.57
C LYS A 41 -12.86 6.38 -16.13
N LYS A 42 -13.12 6.30 -14.83
CA LYS A 42 -14.28 6.88 -14.13
C LYS A 42 -13.78 7.69 -12.93
N SER A 43 -14.13 8.97 -12.86
CA SER A 43 -13.85 9.85 -11.72
C SER A 43 -15.08 10.65 -11.32
N ILE A 44 -15.07 11.21 -10.12
CA ILE A 44 -16.10 12.13 -9.61
C ILE A 44 -15.55 13.55 -9.72
N ASP A 45 -16.32 14.47 -10.31
CA ASP A 45 -16.05 15.91 -10.23
C ASP A 45 -17.05 16.54 -9.25
N ALA A 46 -16.57 16.85 -8.04
CA ALA A 46 -17.34 17.44 -6.95
C ALA A 46 -16.94 18.89 -6.64
N ARG A 47 -16.26 19.59 -7.58
CA ARG A 47 -15.76 20.97 -7.36
C ARG A 47 -16.82 22.06 -7.54
N LYS A 48 -17.96 21.74 -8.13
CA LYS A 48 -19.08 22.66 -8.39
C LYS A 48 -20.31 22.16 -7.64
N ASN A 49 -21.34 23.00 -7.55
CA ASN A 49 -22.64 22.64 -6.94
C ASN A 49 -23.29 21.39 -7.57
N GLU A 50 -22.91 21.02 -8.79
CA GLU A 50 -23.40 19.83 -9.48
C GLU A 50 -22.31 18.75 -9.58
N VAL A 51 -22.49 17.67 -8.81
CA VAL A 51 -21.56 16.53 -8.82
C VAL A 51 -21.85 15.63 -10.03
N ASN A 52 -20.81 15.30 -10.79
CA ASN A 52 -20.92 14.49 -12.00
C ASN A 52 -19.92 13.35 -12.02
N PHE A 53 -20.29 12.23 -12.66
CA PHE A 53 -19.32 11.23 -13.09
C PHE A 53 -18.66 11.65 -14.40
N ILE A 54 -17.34 11.54 -14.46
CA ILE A 54 -16.53 11.83 -15.63
C ILE A 54 -15.93 10.54 -16.15
N TYR A 55 -16.26 10.20 -17.39
CA TYR A 55 -15.79 9.01 -18.07
C TYR A 55 -14.76 9.32 -19.16
N SER A 56 -13.80 8.43 -19.31
CA SER A 56 -12.98 8.31 -20.52
C SER A 56 -13.18 6.91 -21.09
N VAL A 57 -13.42 6.82 -22.38
CA VAL A 57 -13.72 5.55 -23.08
C VAL A 57 -12.85 5.39 -24.31
N ASP A 58 -12.49 4.16 -24.63
CA ASP A 58 -11.92 3.80 -25.93
C ASP A 58 -13.01 3.13 -26.76
N VAL A 59 -13.26 3.66 -27.94
CA VAL A 59 -14.28 3.20 -28.89
C VAL A 59 -13.60 2.44 -30.02
N LYS A 60 -14.06 1.21 -30.27
CA LYS A 60 -13.64 0.38 -31.39
C LYS A 60 -14.72 0.44 -32.47
N ILE A 61 -14.37 1.03 -33.60
CA ILE A 61 -15.25 1.30 -34.73
C ILE A 61 -14.45 1.27 -36.04
N PRO A 62 -15.01 0.84 -37.19
CA PRO A 62 -14.34 0.95 -38.47
C PRO A 62 -14.04 2.39 -38.89
N GLU A 63 -13.10 2.58 -39.82
CA GLU A 63 -12.81 3.88 -40.45
C GLU A 63 -12.47 5.03 -39.48
N GLU A 64 -11.80 4.72 -38.37
CA GLU A 64 -11.48 5.64 -37.27
C GLU A 64 -10.90 6.98 -37.74
N ASN A 65 -9.96 6.95 -38.69
CA ASN A 65 -9.33 8.14 -39.26
C ASN A 65 -10.33 9.07 -39.96
N LYS A 66 -11.29 8.51 -40.71
CA LYS A 66 -12.32 9.31 -41.39
C LYS A 66 -13.31 9.91 -40.41
N ILE A 67 -13.63 9.20 -39.33
CA ILE A 67 -14.48 9.72 -38.25
C ILE A 67 -13.76 10.87 -37.54
N LEU A 68 -12.49 10.68 -37.17
CA LEU A 68 -11.74 11.71 -36.45
C LEU A 68 -11.60 13.01 -37.26
N LYS A 69 -11.38 12.92 -38.58
CA LYS A 69 -11.36 14.10 -39.48
C LYS A 69 -12.67 14.91 -39.46
N LYS A 70 -13.80 14.31 -39.12
CA LYS A 70 -15.13 14.98 -39.05
C LYS A 70 -15.40 15.62 -37.69
N VAL A 71 -14.53 15.41 -36.70
CA VAL A 71 -14.72 15.78 -35.31
C VAL A 71 -13.59 16.73 -34.89
N ASN A 72 -13.95 17.95 -34.51
CA ASN A 72 -13.01 18.96 -34.01
C ASN A 72 -13.18 19.15 -32.49
N ASP A 73 -12.74 18.17 -31.70
CA ASP A 73 -12.81 18.19 -30.22
C ASP A 73 -11.48 17.66 -29.66
N ASN A 74 -10.77 18.49 -28.89
CA ASN A 74 -9.48 18.15 -28.28
C ASN A 74 -9.56 16.99 -27.27
N ASN A 75 -10.76 16.60 -26.84
CA ASN A 75 -10.98 15.43 -25.99
C ASN A 75 -11.09 14.12 -26.78
N ILE A 76 -11.02 14.17 -28.10
CA ILE A 76 -11.19 13.03 -29.00
C ILE A 76 -9.91 12.82 -29.80
N MET A 77 -9.30 11.65 -29.66
CA MET A 77 -8.00 11.35 -30.26
C MET A 77 -7.89 9.88 -30.67
N LEU A 78 -7.01 9.58 -31.63
CA LEU A 78 -6.65 8.19 -31.90
C LEU A 78 -5.89 7.61 -30.71
N THR A 79 -6.13 6.34 -30.45
CA THR A 79 -5.40 5.56 -29.46
C THR A 79 -5.24 4.12 -29.93
N TYR A 80 -4.27 3.43 -29.36
CA TYR A 80 -3.98 2.04 -29.63
C TYR A 80 -3.94 1.26 -28.30
N ASP A 81 -4.35 0.00 -28.35
CA ASP A 81 -4.30 -0.87 -27.17
C ASP A 81 -2.86 -1.34 -27.02
N LYS A 82 -2.13 -0.75 -26.06
CA LYS A 82 -0.78 -1.19 -25.72
C LYS A 82 -0.86 -2.13 -24.51
N LYS A 83 -0.10 -3.22 -24.56
CA LYS A 83 0.02 -4.20 -23.47
C LYS A 83 1.44 -4.16 -22.89
N TYR A 84 1.58 -4.71 -21.69
CA TYR A 84 2.89 -4.97 -21.11
C TYR A 84 3.66 -5.95 -22.02
N GLU A 85 4.93 -5.63 -22.29
CA GLU A 85 5.81 -6.47 -23.09
C GLU A 85 6.81 -7.16 -22.15
N PHE A 86 6.82 -8.49 -22.17
CA PHE A 86 7.77 -9.27 -21.39
C PHE A 86 9.20 -9.06 -21.90
N PRO A 87 10.20 -8.94 -21.01
CA PRO A 87 11.59 -8.82 -21.43
C PRO A 87 12.06 -10.13 -22.09
N LYS A 88 13.01 -10.02 -23.02
CA LYS A 88 13.72 -11.19 -23.55
C LYS A 88 14.61 -11.78 -22.46
N CYS A 89 14.63 -13.12 -22.36
CA CYS A 89 15.52 -13.82 -21.45
C CYS A 89 16.99 -13.58 -21.81
N GLY A 90 17.84 -13.48 -20.79
CA GLY A 90 19.29 -13.48 -20.93
C GLY A 90 19.83 -14.87 -21.24
N SER A 91 21.15 -14.99 -21.30
CA SER A 91 21.84 -16.24 -21.66
C SER A 91 22.42 -17.01 -20.47
N LYS A 92 22.56 -16.39 -19.29
CA LYS A 92 23.15 -17.04 -18.12
C LYS A 92 22.15 -18.02 -17.53
N LYS A 93 22.42 -19.33 -17.58
CA LYS A 93 21.56 -20.32 -16.93
C LYS A 93 21.58 -20.15 -15.41
N LEU A 94 20.43 -20.35 -14.78
CA LEU A 94 20.34 -20.50 -13.34
C LEU A 94 20.76 -21.90 -12.92
N ASP A 95 21.55 -21.98 -11.84
CA ASP A 95 21.90 -23.27 -11.22
C ASP A 95 20.83 -23.70 -10.21
N HIS A 96 20.15 -22.73 -9.59
CA HIS A 96 19.08 -22.92 -8.61
C HIS A 96 17.90 -21.99 -8.87
N ASN A 97 16.71 -22.40 -8.42
CA ASN A 97 15.50 -21.60 -8.54
C ASN A 97 15.69 -20.26 -7.82
N PRO A 98 15.19 -19.13 -8.37
CA PRO A 98 15.31 -17.84 -7.72
C PRO A 98 14.50 -17.85 -6.41
N VAL A 99 15.12 -17.35 -5.34
CA VAL A 99 14.51 -17.28 -4.02
C VAL A 99 13.97 -15.87 -3.78
N VAL A 100 12.74 -15.78 -3.26
CA VAL A 100 12.07 -14.53 -2.92
C VAL A 100 11.73 -14.54 -1.43
N ILE A 101 12.29 -13.60 -0.67
CA ILE A 101 12.01 -13.44 0.76
C ILE A 101 10.89 -12.42 0.94
N GLY A 102 9.78 -12.88 1.50
CA GLY A 102 8.58 -12.11 1.77
C GLY A 102 7.52 -12.25 0.68
N SER A 103 6.28 -12.45 1.10
CA SER A 103 5.10 -12.60 0.22
C SER A 103 4.20 -11.35 0.18
N GLY A 104 4.74 -10.19 0.58
CA GLY A 104 4.10 -8.89 0.36
C GLY A 104 3.99 -8.53 -1.13
N PRO A 105 3.36 -7.39 -1.50
CA PRO A 105 3.10 -7.04 -2.89
C PRO A 105 4.35 -7.06 -3.80
N ALA A 106 5.50 -6.63 -3.30
CA ALA A 106 6.75 -6.68 -4.05
C ALA A 106 7.21 -8.11 -4.36
N GLY A 107 7.31 -8.97 -3.33
CA GLY A 107 7.75 -10.35 -3.50
C GLY A 107 6.75 -11.18 -4.29
N LEU A 108 5.45 -11.02 -3.99
CA LEU A 108 4.38 -11.74 -4.68
C LEU A 108 4.35 -11.42 -6.17
N PHE A 109 4.46 -10.16 -6.57
CA PHE A 109 4.51 -9.81 -8.00
C PHE A 109 5.82 -10.21 -8.68
N CYS A 110 6.95 -10.16 -7.98
CA CYS A 110 8.21 -10.68 -8.52
C CYS A 110 8.10 -12.19 -8.81
N ALA A 111 7.65 -12.97 -7.82
CA ALA A 111 7.43 -14.40 -7.95
C ALA A 111 6.38 -14.74 -9.02
N TYR A 112 5.27 -14.00 -9.06
CA TYR A 112 4.23 -14.18 -10.07
C TYR A 112 4.77 -14.05 -11.50
N MET A 113 5.57 -13.02 -11.75
CA MET A 113 6.14 -12.79 -13.07
C MET A 113 7.26 -13.77 -13.43
N LEU A 114 8.11 -14.14 -12.46
CA LEU A 114 9.11 -15.19 -12.62
C LEU A 114 8.45 -16.54 -12.97
N ALA A 115 7.38 -16.91 -12.26
CA ALA A 115 6.63 -18.13 -12.51
C ALA A 115 5.97 -18.12 -13.90
N LYS A 116 5.39 -16.98 -14.34
CA LYS A 116 4.88 -16.83 -15.72
C LYS A 116 5.93 -17.05 -16.81
N MET A 117 7.20 -16.88 -16.50
CA MET A 117 8.32 -17.14 -17.41
C MET A 117 9.08 -18.42 -17.07
N GLY A 118 8.48 -19.35 -16.32
CA GLY A 118 9.02 -20.69 -16.07
C GLY A 118 10.25 -20.74 -15.17
N TYR A 119 10.48 -19.71 -14.36
CA TYR A 119 11.61 -19.67 -13.43
C TYR A 119 11.36 -20.45 -12.13
N GLU A 120 10.15 -20.99 -11.92
CA GLU A 120 9.79 -21.81 -10.75
C GLU A 120 10.26 -21.22 -9.39
N PRO A 121 9.94 -19.95 -9.07
CA PRO A 121 10.50 -19.26 -7.91
C PRO A 121 10.13 -19.93 -6.58
N VAL A 122 11.03 -19.84 -5.61
CA VAL A 122 10.82 -20.29 -4.23
C VAL A 122 10.56 -19.08 -3.34
N VAL A 123 9.37 -19.00 -2.73
CA VAL A 123 8.97 -17.90 -1.85
C VAL A 123 9.06 -18.36 -0.39
N LEU A 124 9.85 -17.65 0.43
CA LEU A 124 9.91 -17.83 1.88
C LEU A 124 9.14 -16.70 2.56
N GLU A 125 8.17 -17.05 3.40
CA GLU A 125 7.39 -16.13 4.21
C GLU A 125 7.52 -16.49 5.69
N ARG A 126 7.94 -15.53 6.51
CA ARG A 126 8.12 -15.74 7.95
C ARG A 126 6.80 -16.01 8.66
N GLY A 127 5.71 -15.40 8.18
CA GLY A 127 4.39 -15.57 8.78
C GLY A 127 3.55 -16.67 8.15
N GLU A 128 2.29 -16.70 8.56
CA GLU A 128 1.34 -17.74 8.18
C GLU A 128 0.68 -17.49 6.82
N LYS A 129 0.11 -18.57 6.25
CA LYS A 129 -0.90 -18.49 5.20
C LYS A 129 -2.08 -17.63 5.67
N VAL A 130 -2.73 -16.93 4.74
CA VAL A 130 -3.73 -15.90 5.04
C VAL A 130 -4.89 -16.41 5.89
N ASP A 131 -5.37 -17.64 5.65
CA ASP A 131 -6.47 -18.25 6.41
C ASP A 131 -6.14 -18.39 7.91
N ASN A 132 -4.90 -18.76 8.23
CA ASN A 132 -4.43 -18.89 9.62
C ASN A 132 -4.04 -17.52 10.19
N ARG A 133 -3.37 -16.70 9.37
CA ARG A 133 -2.98 -15.33 9.73
C ARG A 133 -4.17 -14.48 10.17
N ILE A 134 -5.33 -14.62 9.52
CA ILE A 134 -6.58 -13.95 9.92
C ILE A 134 -6.98 -14.34 11.33
N LYS A 135 -6.96 -15.64 11.65
CA LYS A 135 -7.30 -16.14 13.00
C LYS A 135 -6.33 -15.60 14.04
N THR A 136 -5.02 -15.68 13.77
CA THR A 136 -3.96 -15.18 14.65
C THR A 136 -4.10 -13.67 14.88
N THR A 137 -4.36 -12.91 13.82
CA THR A 137 -4.51 -11.44 13.90
C THR A 137 -5.79 -11.03 14.63
N ASN A 138 -6.91 -11.73 14.39
CA ASN A 138 -8.15 -11.49 15.14
C ASN A 138 -8.00 -11.84 16.62
N ASN A 139 -7.37 -12.97 16.93
CA ASN A 139 -7.05 -13.33 18.31
C ASN A 139 -6.19 -12.25 18.98
N PHE A 140 -5.20 -11.70 18.28
CA PHE A 140 -4.42 -10.56 18.80
C PHE A 140 -5.30 -9.34 19.08
N PHE A 141 -6.22 -9.00 18.18
CA PHE A 141 -7.14 -7.87 18.37
C PHE A 141 -8.09 -8.07 19.56
N GLU A 142 -8.53 -9.30 19.81
CA GLU A 142 -9.49 -9.63 20.88
C GLU A 142 -8.82 -9.79 22.25
N THR A 143 -7.62 -10.41 22.28
CA THR A 143 -6.97 -10.84 23.53
C THR A 143 -5.74 -10.01 23.89
N GLY A 144 -5.16 -9.27 22.95
CA GLY A 144 -3.88 -8.58 23.10
C GLY A 144 -2.66 -9.50 23.00
N ILE A 145 -2.83 -10.80 22.75
CA ILE A 145 -1.72 -11.77 22.63
C ILE A 145 -1.12 -11.69 21.23
N LEU A 146 0.09 -11.12 21.13
CA LEU A 146 0.81 -10.95 19.88
C LEU A 146 1.61 -12.20 19.50
N ASN A 147 1.44 -12.66 18.26
CA ASN A 147 2.42 -13.51 17.58
C ASN A 147 3.40 -12.63 16.78
N GLU A 148 4.68 -12.65 17.15
CA GLU A 148 5.71 -11.80 16.53
C GLU A 148 6.02 -12.18 15.08
N GLU A 149 5.71 -13.41 14.67
CA GLU A 149 5.98 -13.92 13.32
C GLU A 149 4.74 -13.88 12.41
N SER A 150 3.52 -13.77 12.97
CA SER A 150 2.27 -13.68 12.20
C SER A 150 1.32 -12.65 12.80
N ASN A 151 1.18 -11.52 12.10
CA ASN A 151 0.45 -10.34 12.59
C ASN A 151 0.09 -9.42 11.40
N VAL A 152 -0.32 -8.18 11.68
CA VAL A 152 -0.65 -7.18 10.65
C VAL A 152 0.51 -6.94 9.66
N GLN A 153 1.76 -7.11 10.09
CA GLN A 153 2.95 -6.87 9.27
C GLN A 153 3.41 -8.11 8.49
N PHE A 154 3.37 -9.28 9.13
CA PHE A 154 4.00 -10.51 8.63
C PHE A 154 3.00 -11.63 8.33
N GLY A 155 3.28 -12.39 7.27
CA GLY A 155 2.42 -13.43 6.70
C GLY A 155 1.95 -13.12 5.28
N GLU A 156 1.15 -14.02 4.72
CA GLU A 156 0.71 -13.98 3.30
C GLU A 156 0.12 -12.63 2.90
N GLY A 157 0.68 -12.01 1.84
CA GLY A 157 0.30 -10.68 1.36
C GLY A 157 0.94 -9.51 2.10
N GLY A 158 1.76 -9.78 3.13
CA GLY A 158 2.51 -8.79 3.90
C GLY A 158 1.63 -7.73 4.57
N ALA A 159 2.15 -6.52 4.77
CA ALA A 159 1.41 -5.40 5.36
C ALA A 159 0.22 -4.92 4.52
N GLY A 160 0.10 -5.35 3.26
CA GLY A 160 -1.00 -4.97 2.37
C GLY A 160 -2.33 -5.62 2.73
N THR A 161 -2.32 -6.82 3.33
CA THR A 161 -3.51 -7.66 3.54
C THR A 161 -4.57 -7.00 4.43
N PHE A 162 -4.19 -6.51 5.61
CA PHE A 162 -5.08 -5.86 6.57
C PHE A 162 -5.13 -4.35 6.35
N SER A 163 -5.48 -3.93 5.12
CA SER A 163 -5.59 -2.53 4.73
C SER A 163 -6.87 -2.25 3.95
N ASP A 164 -7.15 -0.97 3.70
CA ASP A 164 -8.19 -0.54 2.75
C ASP A 164 -7.86 -0.96 1.30
N GLY A 165 -6.62 -1.36 1.01
CA GLY A 165 -6.24 -1.89 -0.30
C GLY A 165 -6.25 -0.85 -1.41
N LYS A 166 -5.88 0.40 -1.10
CA LYS A 166 -5.79 1.50 -2.09
C LYS A 166 -4.71 1.22 -3.11
N LEU A 167 -5.06 1.32 -4.39
CA LEU A 167 -4.18 0.97 -5.50
C LEU A 167 -3.68 2.18 -6.31
N ASN A 168 -4.02 3.40 -5.89
CA ASN A 168 -3.55 4.60 -6.57
C ASN A 168 -2.04 4.80 -6.37
N THR A 169 -1.34 5.21 -7.43
CA THR A 169 0.10 5.50 -7.41
C THR A 169 0.38 6.80 -8.15
N LEU A 170 1.42 7.53 -7.71
CA LEU A 170 1.94 8.71 -8.40
C LEU A 170 3.11 8.37 -9.33
N VAL A 171 3.51 7.10 -9.38
CA VAL A 171 4.59 6.64 -10.26
C VAL A 171 4.15 6.78 -11.72
N LYS A 172 4.86 7.60 -12.48
CA LYS A 172 4.70 7.68 -13.94
C LYS A 172 5.32 6.45 -14.58
N ASP A 173 4.54 5.69 -15.34
CA ASP A 173 4.98 4.43 -15.91
C ASP A 173 4.56 4.28 -17.38
N LYS A 174 5.56 4.35 -18.26
CA LYS A 174 5.39 4.18 -19.71
C LYS A 174 5.40 2.71 -20.17
N PHE A 175 5.72 1.80 -19.25
CA PHE A 175 5.88 0.37 -19.53
C PHE A 175 4.66 -0.45 -19.14
N LEU A 176 3.59 0.19 -18.63
CA LEU A 176 2.33 -0.46 -18.29
C LEU A 176 2.42 -1.52 -17.16
N ARG A 177 3.44 -1.43 -16.30
CA ARG A 177 3.54 -2.23 -15.07
C ARG A 177 2.37 -1.95 -14.13
N ASN A 178 1.98 -0.69 -13.96
CA ASN A 178 0.80 -0.36 -13.14
C ASN A 178 -0.46 -1.04 -13.69
N ARG A 179 -0.64 -1.00 -15.02
CA ARG A 179 -1.78 -1.64 -15.66
C ARG A 179 -1.75 -3.16 -15.45
N LEU A 180 -0.58 -3.78 -15.62
CA LEU A 180 -0.36 -5.20 -15.36
C LEU A 180 -0.67 -5.58 -13.91
N VAL A 181 -0.32 -4.73 -12.93
CA VAL A 181 -0.67 -4.94 -11.51
C VAL A 181 -2.18 -5.02 -11.32
N LEU A 182 -2.92 -4.05 -11.87
CA LEU A 182 -4.39 -4.04 -11.77
C LEU A 182 -5.03 -5.23 -12.51
N GLU A 183 -4.51 -5.59 -13.68
CA GLU A 183 -5.00 -6.75 -14.45
C GLU A 183 -4.75 -8.06 -13.68
N THR A 184 -3.58 -8.22 -13.08
CA THR A 184 -3.24 -9.40 -12.27
C THR A 184 -4.16 -9.53 -11.06
N PHE A 185 -4.45 -8.44 -10.34
CA PHE A 185 -5.43 -8.47 -9.26
C PHE A 185 -6.82 -8.85 -9.73
N LYS A 186 -7.27 -8.33 -10.88
CA LYS A 186 -8.57 -8.69 -11.48
C LYS A 186 -8.61 -10.16 -11.88
N ASP A 187 -7.57 -10.66 -12.52
CA ASP A 187 -7.45 -12.08 -12.91
C ASP A 187 -7.50 -13.00 -11.67
N ASN A 188 -7.07 -12.50 -10.51
CA ASN A 188 -7.07 -13.21 -9.23
C ASN A 188 -8.25 -12.89 -8.30
N GLY A 189 -9.34 -12.31 -8.82
CA GLY A 189 -10.61 -12.17 -8.09
C GLY A 189 -10.99 -10.75 -7.67
N ALA A 190 -10.20 -9.73 -8.01
CA ALA A 190 -10.65 -8.35 -7.87
C ALA A 190 -11.73 -8.00 -8.92
N LYS A 191 -12.63 -7.08 -8.57
CA LYS A 191 -13.65 -6.59 -9.50
C LYS A 191 -13.02 -5.82 -10.66
N GLU A 192 -13.60 -5.94 -11.87
CA GLU A 192 -13.13 -5.25 -13.07
C GLU A 192 -13.03 -3.72 -12.92
N GLU A 193 -13.85 -3.14 -12.05
CA GLU A 193 -13.88 -1.69 -11.81
C GLU A 193 -12.54 -1.10 -11.35
N ILE A 194 -11.66 -1.89 -10.73
CA ILE A 194 -10.33 -1.42 -10.32
C ILE A 194 -9.49 -0.95 -11.52
N LEU A 195 -9.81 -1.43 -12.72
CA LEU A 195 -9.10 -1.12 -13.96
C LEU A 195 -9.38 0.30 -14.48
N TYR A 196 -10.48 0.93 -14.04
CA TYR A 196 -10.91 2.22 -14.57
C TYR A 196 -11.35 3.23 -13.51
N ILE A 197 -11.67 2.82 -12.28
CA ILE A 197 -11.96 3.79 -11.20
C ILE A 197 -10.69 4.58 -10.88
N ASN A 198 -10.81 5.91 -10.76
CA ASN A 198 -9.67 6.81 -10.55
C ASN A 198 -8.93 6.60 -9.22
N LYS A 199 -9.65 6.17 -8.17
CA LYS A 199 -9.08 5.85 -6.85
C LYS A 199 -9.53 4.45 -6.43
N PRO A 200 -9.02 3.40 -7.08
CA PRO A 200 -9.49 2.05 -6.84
C PRO A 200 -8.99 1.55 -5.48
N HIS A 201 -9.83 0.75 -4.83
CA HIS A 201 -9.50 0.07 -3.59
C HIS A 201 -10.09 -1.35 -3.61
N LEU A 202 -9.55 -2.22 -2.76
CA LEU A 202 -9.98 -3.62 -2.68
C LEU A 202 -10.72 -3.92 -1.38
N GLY A 203 -10.26 -3.37 -0.26
CA GLY A 203 -10.69 -3.75 1.08
C GLY A 203 -10.02 -5.03 1.59
N THR A 204 -9.87 -5.12 2.91
CA THR A 204 -9.19 -6.24 3.59
C THR A 204 -9.80 -7.61 3.25
N ASP A 205 -11.14 -7.69 3.22
CA ASP A 205 -11.89 -8.91 2.93
C ASP A 205 -11.58 -9.47 1.53
N LYS A 206 -11.40 -8.61 0.53
CA LYS A 206 -11.07 -9.05 -0.84
C LYS A 206 -9.59 -9.32 -1.01
N LEU A 207 -8.73 -8.56 -0.36
CA LEU A 207 -7.29 -8.77 -0.41
C LEU A 207 -6.90 -10.17 0.04
N CYS A 208 -7.51 -10.69 1.11
CA CYS A 208 -7.21 -12.03 1.61
C CYS A 208 -7.44 -13.13 0.55
N GLU A 209 -8.55 -13.07 -0.17
CA GLU A 209 -8.86 -14.01 -1.25
C GLU A 209 -7.93 -13.83 -2.45
N ILE A 210 -7.65 -12.58 -2.83
CA ILE A 210 -6.80 -12.26 -3.99
C ILE A 210 -5.37 -12.79 -3.79
N VAL A 211 -4.76 -12.57 -2.61
CA VAL A 211 -3.39 -13.06 -2.37
C VAL A 211 -3.32 -14.58 -2.34
N LYS A 212 -4.36 -15.24 -1.82
CA LYS A 212 -4.51 -16.69 -1.84
C LYS A 212 -4.58 -17.24 -3.27
N ASN A 213 -5.36 -16.59 -4.13
CA ASN A 213 -5.48 -16.96 -5.55
C ASN A 213 -4.15 -16.77 -6.27
N MET A 214 -3.47 -15.64 -6.05
CA MET A 214 -2.15 -15.37 -6.64
C MET A 214 -1.12 -16.43 -6.22
N ARG A 215 -1.10 -16.82 -4.93
CA ARG A 215 -0.26 -17.94 -4.47
C ARG A 215 -0.58 -19.22 -5.22
N ASN A 216 -1.85 -19.58 -5.35
CA ASN A 216 -2.26 -20.80 -6.05
C ASN A 216 -1.85 -20.76 -7.54
N GLU A 217 -1.99 -19.61 -8.21
CA GLU A 217 -1.51 -19.45 -9.59
C GLU A 217 0.01 -19.63 -9.70
N ILE A 218 0.79 -19.07 -8.78
CA ILE A 218 2.26 -19.27 -8.73
C ILE A 218 2.59 -20.76 -8.56
N ILE A 219 1.90 -21.45 -7.66
CA ILE A 219 2.10 -22.89 -7.42
C ILE A 219 1.75 -23.70 -8.69
N ASN A 220 0.64 -23.38 -9.35
CA ASN A 220 0.24 -24.03 -10.61
C ASN A 220 1.26 -23.80 -11.73
N MET A 221 1.99 -22.69 -11.70
CA MET A 221 3.10 -22.37 -12.61
C MET A 221 4.46 -22.92 -12.14
N GLY A 222 4.48 -23.80 -11.14
CA GLY A 222 5.70 -24.49 -10.65
C GLY A 222 6.47 -23.77 -9.54
N GLY A 223 6.00 -22.60 -9.08
CA GLY A 223 6.58 -21.94 -7.92
C GLY A 223 6.29 -22.68 -6.60
N LYS A 224 7.09 -22.40 -5.58
CA LYS A 224 6.99 -23.04 -4.25
C LYS A 224 6.83 -21.99 -3.16
N PHE A 225 6.12 -22.33 -2.09
CA PHE A 225 5.93 -21.46 -0.93
C PHE A 225 6.29 -22.20 0.36
N TYR A 226 7.12 -21.57 1.18
CA TYR A 226 7.47 -21.98 2.54
C TYR A 226 6.95 -20.89 3.49
N PHE A 227 5.86 -21.19 4.21
CA PHE A 227 5.30 -20.33 5.26
C PHE A 227 5.85 -20.72 6.62
N ASN A 228 5.72 -19.84 7.62
CA ASN A 228 6.38 -20.04 8.93
C ASN A 228 7.89 -20.29 8.78
N SER A 229 8.50 -19.65 7.77
CA SER A 229 9.88 -19.86 7.34
C SER A 229 10.64 -18.54 7.41
N LYS A 230 11.30 -18.30 8.53
CA LYS A 230 11.94 -17.03 8.84
C LYS A 230 13.35 -17.00 8.28
N PHE A 231 13.59 -16.16 7.27
CA PHE A 231 14.93 -15.87 6.79
C PHE A 231 15.82 -15.26 7.88
N ILE A 232 17.02 -15.82 8.08
CA ILE A 232 17.92 -15.41 9.17
C ILE A 232 19.35 -15.09 8.73
N ASP A 233 19.84 -15.59 7.59
CA ASP A 233 21.21 -15.28 7.16
C ASP A 233 21.43 -15.41 5.65
N ILE A 234 22.47 -14.71 5.18
CA ILE A 234 23.00 -14.71 3.82
C ILE A 234 24.33 -15.44 3.79
N CYS A 235 24.49 -16.35 2.83
CA CYS A 235 25.76 -16.99 2.49
C CYS A 235 26.26 -16.42 1.17
N SER A 236 27.51 -15.93 1.17
CA SER A 236 28.14 -15.37 -0.03
C SER A 236 29.60 -15.78 -0.13
N LYS A 237 30.08 -15.89 -1.36
CA LYS A 237 31.48 -16.20 -1.69
C LYS A 237 31.92 -15.28 -2.83
N ASP A 238 33.12 -14.71 -2.72
CA ASP A 238 33.69 -13.82 -3.74
C ASP A 238 32.74 -12.69 -4.18
N GLY A 239 32.02 -12.10 -3.22
CA GLY A 239 31.06 -11.00 -3.47
C GLY A 239 29.74 -11.41 -4.14
N SER A 240 29.46 -12.71 -4.28
CA SER A 240 28.24 -13.23 -4.89
C SER A 240 27.45 -14.12 -3.93
N ILE A 241 26.12 -14.06 -4.03
CA ILE A 241 25.23 -14.94 -3.26
C ILE A 241 25.44 -16.40 -3.66
N THR A 242 25.50 -17.27 -2.65
CA THR A 242 25.58 -18.73 -2.86
C THR A 242 24.42 -19.47 -2.19
N GLY A 243 23.81 -18.88 -1.15
CA GLY A 243 22.69 -19.49 -0.47
C GLY A 243 22.16 -18.63 0.68
N ILE A 244 21.16 -19.15 1.35
CA ILE A 244 20.51 -18.52 2.50
C ILE A 244 20.32 -19.51 3.64
N LYS A 245 20.15 -18.97 4.85
CA LYS A 245 19.67 -19.72 6.00
C LYS A 245 18.32 -19.19 6.45
N TYR A 246 17.45 -20.09 6.88
CA TYR A 246 16.13 -19.77 7.40
C TYR A 246 15.74 -20.72 8.53
N ILE A 247 14.85 -20.29 9.41
CA ILE A 247 14.24 -21.13 10.44
C ILE A 247 12.93 -21.68 9.93
N GLU A 248 12.75 -23.00 10.00
CA GLU A 248 11.49 -23.70 9.76
C GLU A 248 11.31 -24.73 10.87
N ASN A 249 10.13 -24.80 11.48
CA ASN A 249 9.85 -25.70 12.61
C ASN A 249 10.87 -25.60 13.78
N ASN A 250 11.39 -24.40 14.04
CA ASN A 250 12.45 -24.10 15.02
C ASN A 250 13.83 -24.72 14.71
N GLU A 251 14.05 -25.20 13.49
CA GLU A 251 15.34 -25.72 13.03
C GLU A 251 15.97 -24.78 12.00
N GLU A 252 17.30 -24.66 12.02
CA GLU A 252 18.03 -23.93 11.00
C GLU A 252 18.17 -24.78 9.74
N MET A 253 17.68 -24.23 8.64
CA MET A 253 17.71 -24.81 7.31
C MET A 253 18.65 -24.00 6.41
N TYR A 254 19.20 -24.66 5.39
CA TYR A 254 20.04 -24.05 4.37
C TYR A 254 19.46 -24.31 2.98
N MET A 255 19.56 -23.32 2.09
CA MET A 255 19.12 -23.42 0.69
C MET A 255 20.11 -22.71 -0.22
N ASP A 256 20.62 -23.42 -1.24
CA ASP A 256 21.45 -22.82 -2.28
C ASP A 256 20.64 -21.88 -3.17
N CYS A 257 21.21 -20.72 -3.50
CA CYS A 257 20.61 -19.78 -4.44
C CYS A 257 21.65 -18.83 -5.05
N ASN A 258 21.49 -18.55 -6.35
CA ASN A 258 22.29 -17.53 -7.05
C ASN A 258 21.50 -16.24 -7.32
N VAL A 259 20.20 -16.27 -7.04
CA VAL A 259 19.28 -15.14 -7.16
C VAL A 259 18.43 -15.09 -5.91
N LEU A 260 18.56 -13.99 -5.16
CA LEU A 260 17.84 -13.70 -3.92
C LEU A 260 17.13 -12.36 -4.04
N VAL A 261 15.80 -12.36 -4.04
CA VAL A 261 14.98 -11.15 -3.98
C VAL A 261 14.63 -10.87 -2.54
N LEU A 262 15.05 -9.72 -2.03
CA LEU A 262 14.83 -9.31 -0.65
C LEU A 262 13.64 -8.33 -0.57
N ALA A 263 12.43 -8.88 -0.41
CA ALA A 263 11.15 -8.15 -0.38
C ALA A 263 10.50 -8.17 1.03
N ILE A 264 11.32 -7.93 2.05
CA ILE A 264 11.03 -8.16 3.48
C ILE A 264 10.05 -7.19 4.16
N GLY A 265 9.64 -6.12 3.47
CA GLY A 265 8.89 -5.01 4.09
C GLY A 265 9.74 -4.23 5.10
N HIS A 266 9.21 -3.11 5.60
CA HIS A 266 9.99 -2.22 6.49
C HIS A 266 9.84 -2.55 7.98
N SER A 267 9.08 -3.59 8.32
CA SER A 267 8.88 -4.06 9.70
C SER A 267 9.85 -5.17 10.09
N ALA A 268 10.62 -5.76 9.17
CA ALA A 268 11.60 -6.82 9.40
C ALA A 268 12.89 -6.29 10.04
N ARG A 269 12.77 -5.73 11.26
CA ARG A 269 13.85 -5.04 11.98
C ARG A 269 15.02 -5.96 12.33
N ASP A 270 14.71 -7.19 12.69
CA ASP A 270 15.69 -8.27 12.88
C ASP A 270 16.52 -8.53 11.63
N THR A 271 15.88 -8.56 10.46
CA THR A 271 16.58 -8.70 9.18
C THR A 271 17.46 -7.48 8.89
N PHE A 272 17.01 -6.24 9.16
CA PHE A 272 17.87 -5.06 9.03
C PHE A 272 19.10 -5.12 9.93
N SER A 273 18.96 -5.58 11.18
CA SER A 273 20.09 -5.79 12.08
C SER A 273 21.08 -6.81 11.50
N MET A 274 20.61 -7.97 11.03
CA MET A 274 21.48 -8.97 10.39
C MET A 274 22.22 -8.40 9.16
N LEU A 275 21.53 -7.65 8.30
CA LEU A 275 22.15 -7.04 7.11
C LEU A 275 23.23 -6.03 7.50
N ASN A 276 23.02 -5.26 8.56
CA ASN A 276 24.02 -4.33 9.10
C ASN A 276 25.24 -5.08 9.67
N ASP A 277 25.02 -6.19 10.35
CA ASP A 277 26.10 -7.01 10.91
C ASP A 277 26.94 -7.65 9.80
N LYS A 278 26.28 -8.07 8.70
CA LYS A 278 26.90 -8.55 7.46
C LYS A 278 27.49 -7.44 6.58
N LYS A 279 27.43 -6.18 7.02
CA LYS A 279 27.97 -4.99 6.31
C LYS A 279 27.40 -4.83 4.89
N ILE A 280 26.14 -5.22 4.69
CA ILE A 280 25.41 -4.91 3.46
C ILE A 280 25.24 -3.39 3.36
N LEU A 281 25.49 -2.84 2.18
CA LEU A 281 25.44 -1.40 1.97
C LEU A 281 24.00 -0.88 2.14
N MET A 282 23.77 -0.08 3.18
CA MET A 282 22.51 0.59 3.45
C MET A 282 22.74 2.05 3.84
N GLU A 283 21.72 2.89 3.66
CA GLU A 283 21.69 4.28 4.10
C GLU A 283 20.49 4.54 5.00
N SER A 284 20.65 5.42 6.00
CA SER A 284 19.52 5.95 6.77
C SER A 284 18.70 6.88 5.88
N LYS A 285 17.38 6.75 5.96
CA LYS A 285 16.42 7.47 5.13
C LYS A 285 15.38 8.17 6.00
N ASP A 286 15.08 9.41 5.64
CA ASP A 286 14.01 10.17 6.27
C ASP A 286 12.66 9.46 6.10
N PHE A 287 11.84 9.58 7.14
CA PHE A 287 10.50 8.99 7.21
C PHE A 287 9.56 9.94 7.94
N ALA A 288 8.39 9.46 8.34
CA ALA A 288 7.43 10.26 9.08
C ALA A 288 6.81 9.43 10.21
N VAL A 289 6.42 10.13 11.27
CA VAL A 289 5.74 9.55 12.42
C VAL A 289 4.57 10.42 12.83
N GLY A 290 3.59 9.84 13.50
CA GLY A 290 2.52 10.63 14.09
C GLY A 290 1.45 9.75 14.68
N ILE A 291 0.20 10.17 14.55
CA ILE A 291 -0.96 9.56 15.21
C ILE A 291 -1.99 9.13 14.18
N ARG A 292 -3.02 8.38 14.61
CA ARG A 292 -4.28 8.26 13.85
C ARG A 292 -5.31 9.24 14.41
N ILE A 293 -6.00 9.93 13.51
CA ILE A 293 -7.18 10.74 13.83
C ILE A 293 -8.45 10.09 13.30
N GLU A 294 -9.55 10.15 14.05
CA GLU A 294 -10.88 9.70 13.64
C GLU A 294 -11.91 10.85 13.69
N HIS A 295 -12.75 10.90 12.66
CA HIS A 295 -13.92 11.77 12.55
C HIS A 295 -15.14 10.96 12.11
N PRO A 296 -16.38 11.40 12.38
CA PRO A 296 -17.56 10.77 11.80
C PRO A 296 -17.44 10.74 10.28
N ARG A 297 -17.67 9.58 9.67
CA ARG A 297 -17.56 9.40 8.21
C ARG A 297 -18.47 10.38 7.48
N GLU A 298 -19.71 10.51 7.96
CA GLU A 298 -20.72 11.41 7.39
C GLU A 298 -20.28 12.87 7.33
N MET A 299 -19.53 13.35 8.33
CA MET A 299 -18.97 14.70 8.35
C MET A 299 -17.99 14.90 7.18
N ILE A 300 -17.11 13.91 6.94
CA ILE A 300 -16.19 13.93 5.82
C ILE A 300 -16.95 13.83 4.49
N ASP A 301 -17.93 12.94 4.40
CA ASP A 301 -18.75 12.73 3.20
C ASP A 301 -19.48 14.03 2.80
N LYS A 302 -20.14 14.69 3.75
CA LYS A 302 -20.79 16.00 3.55
C LYS A 302 -19.80 17.08 3.15
N SER A 303 -18.61 17.10 3.75
CA SER A 303 -17.58 18.07 3.37
C SER A 303 -17.08 17.90 1.93
N GLN A 304 -16.97 16.67 1.44
CA GLN A 304 -16.42 16.41 0.10
C GLN A 304 -17.50 16.43 -1.00
N PHE A 305 -18.74 16.04 -0.67
CA PHE A 305 -19.80 15.82 -1.66
C PHE A 305 -21.06 16.66 -1.45
N GLY A 306 -21.14 17.45 -0.38
CA GLY A 306 -22.31 18.28 -0.10
C GLY A 306 -23.58 17.44 0.09
N SER A 307 -24.69 17.88 -0.51
CA SER A 307 -25.99 17.20 -0.41
C SER A 307 -26.08 15.88 -1.18
N CYS A 308 -25.09 15.55 -2.01
CA CYS A 308 -25.06 14.30 -2.80
C CYS A 308 -24.30 13.16 -2.10
N TYR A 309 -23.89 13.36 -0.85
CA TYR A 309 -22.99 12.44 -0.14
C TYR A 309 -23.57 11.02 0.03
N ASP A 310 -24.88 10.90 0.15
CA ASP A 310 -25.62 9.64 0.28
C ASP A 310 -25.71 8.83 -1.02
N LYS A 311 -25.48 9.46 -2.17
CA LYS A 311 -25.48 8.84 -3.50
C LYS A 311 -24.09 8.43 -4.00
N LEU A 312 -23.04 8.75 -3.24
CA LEU A 312 -21.65 8.58 -3.65
C LEU A 312 -20.91 7.60 -2.73
N PRO A 313 -19.79 7.01 -3.19
CA PRO A 313 -18.95 6.19 -2.33
C PRO A 313 -18.44 6.98 -1.14
N ALA A 314 -18.05 6.31 -0.05
CA ALA A 314 -17.43 6.95 1.11
C ALA A 314 -16.26 7.87 0.67
N ALA A 315 -16.31 9.12 1.15
CA ALA A 315 -15.45 10.18 0.67
C ALA A 315 -14.01 10.02 1.14
N ASP A 316 -13.10 10.56 0.33
CA ASP A 316 -11.70 10.61 0.68
C ASP A 316 -11.09 12.01 0.71
N TYR A 317 -9.96 12.15 1.41
CA TYR A 317 -9.25 13.40 1.56
C TYR A 317 -7.74 13.18 1.58
N LYS A 318 -7.01 14.21 1.15
CA LYS A 318 -5.55 14.30 1.24
C LYS A 318 -5.19 15.72 1.62
N LEU A 319 -4.60 15.90 2.79
CA LEU A 319 -4.24 17.21 3.33
C LEU A 319 -2.74 17.25 3.59
N ALA A 320 -2.14 18.41 3.37
CA ALA A 320 -0.74 18.68 3.67
C ALA A 320 -0.57 20.16 3.98
N THR A 321 0.38 20.46 4.86
CA THR A 321 0.81 21.81 5.19
C THR A 321 2.29 21.82 5.57
N LYS A 322 2.97 22.93 5.30
CA LYS A 322 4.31 23.22 5.81
C LYS A 322 4.19 24.26 6.92
N LEU A 323 4.69 23.93 8.10
CA LEU A 323 4.60 24.78 9.27
C LEU A 323 5.76 25.78 9.34
N PRO A 324 5.64 26.88 10.11
CA PRO A 324 6.71 27.87 10.26
C PRO A 324 8.02 27.30 10.84
N ASN A 325 7.95 26.24 11.65
CA ASN A 325 9.13 25.54 12.17
C ASN A 325 9.85 24.66 11.12
N GLY A 326 9.39 24.67 9.86
CA GLY A 326 9.98 23.93 8.75
C GLY A 326 9.47 22.50 8.59
N ARG A 327 8.68 21.98 9.54
CA ARG A 327 8.11 20.63 9.46
C ARG A 327 6.92 20.57 8.49
N ASN A 328 6.82 19.45 7.79
CA ASN A 328 5.69 19.12 6.93
C ASN A 328 4.75 18.17 7.69
N VAL A 329 3.48 18.54 7.78
CA VAL A 329 2.43 17.72 8.36
C VAL A 329 1.42 17.37 7.28
N TYR A 330 1.06 16.10 7.17
CA TYR A 330 0.18 15.63 6.11
C TYR A 330 -0.60 14.39 6.53
N THR A 331 -1.72 14.17 5.83
CA THR A 331 -2.54 12.96 6.02
C THR A 331 -1.94 11.82 5.21
N PHE A 332 -1.90 10.64 5.82
CA PHE A 332 -1.40 9.41 5.21
C PHE A 332 -2.36 8.26 5.47
N CYS A 333 -2.40 7.32 4.52
CA CYS A 333 -3.22 6.11 4.60
C CYS A 333 -4.66 6.37 5.11
N MET A 334 -5.34 7.39 4.59
CA MET A 334 -6.72 7.69 4.99
C MET A 334 -7.70 6.58 4.56
N CYS A 335 -8.45 6.05 5.51
CA CYS A 335 -9.38 4.93 5.38
C CYS A 335 -10.82 5.42 5.62
N PRO A 336 -11.63 5.63 4.56
CA PRO A 336 -13.03 6.00 4.71
C PRO A 336 -13.81 4.87 5.38
N GLY A 337 -14.70 5.22 6.31
CA GLY A 337 -15.56 4.25 7.02
C GLY A 337 -14.78 3.03 7.51
N GLY A 338 -13.61 3.29 8.10
CA GLY A 338 -12.60 2.29 8.41
C GLY A 338 -12.36 2.15 9.91
N TYR A 339 -11.29 1.43 10.23
CA TYR A 339 -10.87 1.14 11.59
C TYR A 339 -9.39 1.52 11.77
N VAL A 340 -9.05 2.06 12.95
CA VAL A 340 -7.67 2.06 13.43
C VAL A 340 -7.32 0.65 13.89
N VAL A 341 -6.15 0.14 13.55
CA VAL A 341 -5.75 -1.25 13.88
C VAL A 341 -4.47 -1.27 14.70
N ASN A 342 -4.41 -2.14 15.71
CA ASN A 342 -3.15 -2.45 16.38
C ASN A 342 -2.22 -3.18 15.41
N SER A 343 -1.17 -2.53 14.95
CA SER A 343 -0.29 -3.02 13.88
C SER A 343 1.06 -3.54 14.39
N SER A 344 1.14 -3.81 15.70
CA SER A 344 2.34 -4.23 16.39
C SER A 344 2.90 -5.55 15.87
N SER A 345 4.22 -5.69 15.89
CA SER A 345 4.93 -6.90 15.46
C SER A 345 6.13 -7.26 16.34
N GLU A 346 6.31 -6.57 17.47
CA GLU A 346 7.36 -6.84 18.46
C GLU A 346 6.70 -6.83 19.85
N LYS A 347 7.08 -7.75 20.73
CA LYS A 347 6.59 -7.74 22.13
C LYS A 347 6.94 -6.42 22.81
N ASN A 348 6.06 -5.96 23.70
CA ASN A 348 6.23 -4.73 24.49
C ASN A 348 6.38 -3.44 23.66
N HIS A 349 5.92 -3.47 22.41
CA HIS A 349 5.92 -2.32 21.50
C HIS A 349 4.52 -2.20 20.89
N LEU A 350 3.99 -0.98 20.84
CA LEU A 350 2.68 -0.68 20.27
C LEU A 350 2.81 0.21 19.05
N ALA A 351 2.35 -0.26 17.91
CA ALA A 351 2.17 0.53 16.69
C ALA A 351 0.72 0.43 16.23
N ILE A 352 0.24 1.44 15.49
CA ILE A 352 -1.08 1.40 14.86
C ILE A 352 -0.99 1.63 13.34
N ASN A 353 -2.08 1.30 12.64
CA ASN A 353 -2.31 1.64 11.24
C ASN A 353 -3.82 1.83 11.01
N GLY A 354 -4.28 1.86 9.76
CA GLY A 354 -5.69 1.94 9.41
C GLY A 354 -6.06 0.96 8.30
N MET A 355 -7.28 0.46 8.38
CA MET A 355 -7.87 -0.42 7.37
C MET A 355 -9.32 -0.05 7.09
N SER A 356 -9.85 -0.52 5.96
CA SER A 356 -11.29 -0.54 5.69
C SER A 356 -11.65 -1.86 5.02
N TYR A 357 -12.87 -2.33 5.26
CA TYR A 357 -13.47 -3.36 4.41
C TYR A 357 -13.91 -2.77 3.07
N SER A 358 -14.15 -3.62 2.09
CA SER A 358 -14.56 -3.23 0.73
C SER A 358 -15.83 -2.35 0.70
N LYS A 359 -16.71 -2.44 1.69
CA LYS A 359 -17.91 -1.60 1.82
C LYS A 359 -17.66 -0.18 2.33
N ARG A 360 -16.57 0.04 3.10
CA ARG A 360 -16.26 1.33 3.77
C ARG A 360 -17.46 1.91 4.55
N ASP A 361 -18.16 1.05 5.27
CA ASP A 361 -19.41 1.33 5.98
C ASP A 361 -19.25 1.57 7.50
N GLY A 362 -18.01 1.67 7.99
CA GLY A 362 -17.72 2.04 9.37
C GLY A 362 -18.19 3.46 9.71
N LYS A 363 -18.41 3.70 11.02
CA LYS A 363 -18.91 4.98 11.55
C LYS A 363 -17.90 6.12 11.36
N ASN A 364 -16.61 5.82 11.45
CA ASN A 364 -15.56 6.82 11.38
C ASN A 364 -14.73 6.72 10.09
N SER A 365 -14.28 7.86 9.59
CA SER A 365 -13.16 7.95 8.67
C SER A 365 -11.90 8.24 9.48
N ASN A 366 -10.81 7.53 9.20
CA ASN A 366 -9.55 7.74 9.91
C ASN A 366 -8.38 8.01 8.96
N SER A 367 -7.39 8.76 9.40
CA SER A 367 -6.10 8.90 8.70
C SER A 367 -4.96 9.03 9.67
N ALA A 368 -3.76 8.66 9.23
CA ALA A 368 -2.58 9.02 9.98
C ALA A 368 -2.31 10.52 9.75
N ILE A 369 -2.09 11.29 10.81
CA ILE A 369 -1.54 12.65 10.75
C ILE A 369 -0.09 12.55 11.13
N ILE A 370 0.78 12.69 10.14
CA ILE A 370 2.19 12.41 10.28
C ILE A 370 3.04 13.62 9.95
N CYS A 371 4.19 13.66 10.61
CA CYS A 371 5.18 14.71 10.51
C CYS A 371 6.52 14.08 10.09
N ASN A 372 7.25 14.75 9.21
CA ASN A 372 8.57 14.26 8.79
C ASN A 372 9.57 14.25 9.94
N VAL A 373 10.34 13.17 10.03
CA VAL A 373 11.50 13.02 10.88
C VAL A 373 12.74 12.82 10.02
N THR A 374 13.81 13.51 10.40
CA THR A 374 15.08 13.55 9.67
C THR A 374 16.20 13.06 10.56
N LYS A 375 17.43 12.94 10.02
CA LYS A 375 18.62 12.58 10.82
C LYS A 375 18.82 13.44 12.08
N LYS A 376 18.27 14.67 12.14
CA LYS A 376 18.32 15.53 13.34
C LYS A 376 17.47 15.01 14.51
N ASP A 377 16.52 14.11 14.25
CA ASP A 377 15.54 13.62 15.21
C ASP A 377 15.94 12.27 15.84
N PHE A 378 17.01 11.62 15.35
CA PHE A 378 17.47 10.32 15.82
C PHE A 378 19.00 10.21 15.82
N SER A 379 19.52 9.12 16.38
CA SER A 379 20.97 8.88 16.49
C SER A 379 21.63 8.83 15.10
N ASP A 380 22.87 9.33 15.00
CA ASP A 380 23.62 9.37 13.73
C ASP A 380 24.08 8.00 13.22
N ASN A 381 23.79 6.92 13.96
CA ASN A 381 24.10 5.57 13.52
C ASN A 381 23.12 5.11 12.43
N LEU A 382 23.54 4.11 11.62
CA LEU A 382 22.76 3.62 10.47
C LEU A 382 21.32 3.25 10.86
N LEU A 383 21.13 2.58 12.00
CA LEU A 383 19.85 2.07 12.48
C LEU A 383 19.08 3.07 13.35
N GLY A 384 19.54 4.32 13.50
CA GLY A 384 18.96 5.29 14.41
C GLY A 384 17.48 5.57 14.18
N GLY A 385 17.03 5.52 12.91
CA GLY A 385 15.61 5.62 12.58
C GLY A 385 14.77 4.45 13.14
N LEU A 386 15.30 3.23 13.13
CA LEU A 386 14.64 2.06 13.73
C LEU A 386 14.60 2.16 15.26
N GLU A 387 15.68 2.67 15.88
CA GLU A 387 15.75 2.93 17.31
C GLU A 387 14.68 3.95 17.75
N LEU A 388 14.51 5.04 16.98
CA LEU A 388 13.46 6.02 17.22
C LEU A 388 12.06 5.40 17.12
N GLN A 389 11.81 4.57 16.09
CA GLN A 389 10.52 3.87 15.97
C GLN A 389 10.26 2.99 17.21
N ARG A 390 11.22 2.16 17.61
CA ARG A 390 11.09 1.30 18.81
C ARG A 390 10.87 2.12 20.07
N LYS A 391 11.58 3.23 20.24
CA LYS A 391 11.42 4.13 21.39
C LYS A 391 10.00 4.67 21.49
N LEU A 392 9.43 5.14 20.38
CA LEU A 392 8.05 5.66 20.36
C LEU A 392 7.03 4.54 20.60
N GLU A 393 7.22 3.38 19.96
CA GLU A 393 6.32 2.22 20.11
C GLU A 393 6.34 1.64 21.54
N LYS A 394 7.52 1.57 22.18
CA LYS A 394 7.65 1.13 23.57
C LYS A 394 6.93 2.08 24.52
N LYS A 395 7.11 3.39 24.33
CA LYS A 395 6.41 4.41 25.13
C LYS A 395 4.90 4.34 24.98
N ALA A 396 4.41 4.07 23.77
CA ALA A 396 2.98 3.86 23.51
C ALA A 396 2.46 2.58 24.20
N TYR A 397 3.24 1.50 24.22
CA TYR A 397 2.89 0.26 24.90
C TYR A 397 2.80 0.46 26.41
N GLU A 398 3.82 1.05 27.03
CA GLU A 398 3.91 1.27 28.48
C GLU A 398 2.78 2.17 28.99
N MET A 399 2.30 3.12 28.17
CA MET A 399 1.26 4.07 28.53
C MET A 399 -0.09 3.42 28.91
N CYS A 400 -0.43 2.31 28.26
CA CYS A 400 -1.72 1.62 28.46
C CYS A 400 -1.56 0.09 28.50
N ASN A 401 -0.38 -0.39 28.91
CA ASN A 401 -0.03 -1.82 29.02
C ASN A 401 -0.44 -2.64 27.79
N GLY A 402 -0.09 -2.16 26.58
CA GLY A 402 -0.38 -2.82 25.31
C GLY A 402 -1.75 -2.54 24.69
N LYS A 403 -2.65 -1.81 25.37
CA LYS A 403 -3.86 -1.25 24.77
C LYS A 403 -3.54 0.03 24.00
N ILE A 404 -4.28 0.33 22.95
CA ILE A 404 -4.11 1.55 22.15
C ILE A 404 -4.46 2.78 23.02
N PRO A 405 -3.53 3.72 23.26
CA PRO A 405 -3.85 4.94 23.97
C PRO A 405 -4.68 5.87 23.08
N VAL A 406 -5.74 6.46 23.63
CA VAL A 406 -6.70 7.33 22.92
C VAL A 406 -6.89 8.64 23.68
N GLN A 407 -7.03 9.73 22.95
CA GLN A 407 -7.17 11.08 23.51
C GLN A 407 -8.07 11.94 22.61
N LEU A 408 -8.92 12.77 23.18
CA LEU A 408 -9.65 13.79 22.42
C LEU A 408 -8.68 14.87 21.93
N PHE A 409 -8.93 15.43 20.75
CA PHE A 409 -8.04 16.43 20.17
C PHE A 409 -7.90 17.69 21.03
N PHE A 410 -8.98 18.14 21.68
CA PHE A 410 -8.91 19.24 22.64
C PHE A 410 -7.93 18.96 23.78
N ASP A 411 -7.98 17.75 24.35
CA ASP A 411 -7.09 17.34 25.43
C ASP A 411 -5.64 17.14 24.96
N TYR A 412 -5.46 16.65 23.72
CA TYR A 412 -4.15 16.54 23.06
C TYR A 412 -3.47 17.91 22.90
N LYS A 413 -4.23 18.95 22.54
CA LYS A 413 -3.73 20.33 22.45
C LYS A 413 -3.30 20.86 23.82
N ASN A 414 -4.07 20.56 24.86
CA ASN A 414 -3.83 21.04 26.23
C ASN A 414 -2.88 20.14 27.04
N ASN A 415 -2.38 19.05 26.47
CA ASN A 415 -1.49 18.09 27.13
C ASN A 415 -2.09 17.47 28.42
N ILE A 416 -3.38 17.15 28.41
CA ILE A 416 -4.10 16.51 29.52
C ILE A 416 -4.72 15.19 29.08
N SER A 417 -4.95 14.24 29.99
CA SER A 417 -5.66 13.00 29.65
C SER A 417 -7.16 13.24 29.53
N SER A 418 -7.79 12.64 28.53
CA SER A 418 -9.25 12.64 28.39
C SER A 418 -9.91 11.80 29.48
N LYS A 419 -11.10 12.22 29.93
CA LYS A 419 -11.88 11.54 30.99
C LYS A 419 -13.04 10.70 30.43
N CYS A 420 -13.61 11.13 29.31
CA CYS A 420 -14.70 10.47 28.61
C CYS A 420 -14.62 10.79 27.12
N PHE A 421 -15.36 10.05 26.29
CA PHE A 421 -15.51 10.34 24.87
C PHE A 421 -16.59 11.41 24.62
N GLY A 422 -16.53 12.05 23.46
CA GLY A 422 -17.60 12.92 22.95
C GLY A 422 -18.56 12.16 22.04
N GLU A 423 -19.01 12.81 20.95
CA GLU A 423 -19.87 12.17 19.94
C GLU A 423 -19.08 11.10 19.18
N VAL A 424 -17.80 11.37 18.89
CA VAL A 424 -16.91 10.42 18.23
C VAL A 424 -16.47 9.34 19.23
N THR A 425 -16.77 8.09 18.91
CA THR A 425 -16.35 6.91 19.68
C THR A 425 -15.33 6.08 18.89
N PRO A 426 -14.38 5.40 19.55
CA PRO A 426 -13.31 4.66 18.86
C PRO A 426 -13.84 3.60 17.87
N SER A 427 -13.41 3.65 16.61
CA SER A 427 -13.59 2.56 15.64
C SER A 427 -12.26 1.82 15.46
N MET A 428 -12.01 0.83 16.31
CA MET A 428 -10.68 0.18 16.39
C MET A 428 -10.72 -1.35 16.33
N LYS A 429 -9.59 -1.95 15.96
CA LYS A 429 -9.26 -3.36 16.16
C LYS A 429 -8.09 -3.48 17.12
N GLY A 430 -8.34 -4.08 18.28
CA GLY A 430 -7.48 -4.03 19.45
C GLY A 430 -8.14 -3.32 20.62
N ALA A 431 -7.84 -3.74 21.84
CA ALA A 431 -8.25 -3.03 23.05
C ALA A 431 -7.63 -1.62 23.10
N TYR A 432 -8.34 -0.68 23.70
CA TYR A 432 -7.94 0.72 23.80
C TYR A 432 -8.23 1.28 25.20
N GLU A 433 -7.58 2.38 25.54
CA GLU A 433 -7.73 3.06 26.83
C GLU A 433 -7.48 4.56 26.69
N LEU A 434 -8.24 5.39 27.43
CA LEU A 434 -8.03 6.83 27.44
C LEU A 434 -6.72 7.17 28.14
N SER A 435 -5.86 7.96 27.48
CA SER A 435 -4.59 8.40 28.04
C SER A 435 -4.09 9.69 27.35
N ASN A 436 -2.86 10.10 27.64
CA ASN A 436 -2.26 11.29 27.04
C ASN A 436 -1.31 10.92 25.90
N VAL A 437 -1.87 10.66 24.72
CA VAL A 437 -1.16 10.30 23.49
C VAL A 437 -0.08 11.33 23.13
N ARG A 438 -0.30 12.62 23.40
CA ARG A 438 0.70 13.69 23.17
C ARG A 438 2.06 13.34 23.79
N LYS A 439 2.06 12.75 24.99
CA LYS A 439 3.28 12.41 25.71
C LYS A 439 4.11 11.34 25.01
N ILE A 440 3.61 10.61 24.01
CA ILE A 440 4.41 9.61 23.28
C ILE A 440 5.55 10.30 22.50
N PHE A 441 5.32 11.50 21.97
CA PHE A 441 6.24 12.17 21.07
C PHE A 441 7.12 13.21 21.79
N PRO A 442 8.28 13.57 21.20
CA PRO A 442 8.95 14.83 21.51
C PRO A 442 7.99 16.03 21.28
N GLU A 443 8.10 17.05 22.14
CA GLU A 443 7.17 18.19 22.15
C GLU A 443 7.08 18.91 20.79
N GLU A 444 8.19 19.03 20.06
CA GLU A 444 8.19 19.67 18.74
C GLU A 444 7.35 18.91 17.71
N ILE A 445 7.42 17.57 17.71
CA ILE A 445 6.61 16.71 16.84
C ILE A 445 5.14 16.76 17.28
N ALA A 446 4.91 16.64 18.59
CA ALA A 446 3.56 16.64 19.16
C ALA A 446 2.81 17.94 18.84
N LYS A 447 3.48 19.09 19.04
CA LYS A 447 2.96 20.42 18.70
C LYS A 447 2.73 20.58 17.21
N SER A 448 3.67 20.12 16.37
CA SER A 448 3.53 20.20 14.92
C SER A 448 2.29 19.45 14.42
N ILE A 449 2.02 18.27 14.96
CA ILE A 449 0.79 17.50 14.66
C ILE A 449 -0.46 18.31 15.02
N ALA A 450 -0.50 18.92 16.21
CA ALA A 450 -1.63 19.75 16.64
C ALA A 450 -1.84 20.97 15.73
N ASP A 451 -0.78 21.73 15.47
CA ASP A 451 -0.81 22.91 14.59
C ASP A 451 -1.28 22.52 13.17
N GLY A 452 -0.83 21.36 12.67
CA GLY A 452 -1.24 20.83 11.37
C GLY A 452 -2.73 20.50 11.29
N ILE A 453 -3.29 19.90 12.35
CA ILE A 453 -4.74 19.62 12.44
C ILE A 453 -5.56 20.91 12.46
N ASP A 454 -5.11 21.93 13.18
CA ASP A 454 -5.78 23.25 13.18
C ASP A 454 -5.74 23.89 11.78
N VAL A 455 -4.63 23.80 11.05
CA VAL A 455 -4.56 24.28 9.65
C VAL A 455 -5.52 23.50 8.74
N PHE A 456 -5.70 22.20 8.97
CA PHE A 456 -6.60 21.37 8.19
C PHE A 456 -8.08 21.73 8.35
N ALA A 457 -8.47 22.35 9.47
CA ALA A 457 -9.82 22.88 9.67
C ALA A 457 -10.21 23.97 8.66
N GLY A 458 -9.23 24.67 8.08
CA GLY A 458 -9.46 25.62 6.97
C GLY A 458 -9.77 24.95 5.64
N LYS A 459 -9.57 23.63 5.50
CA LYS A 459 -9.82 22.86 4.27
C LYS A 459 -11.02 21.93 4.41
N ILE A 460 -11.19 21.31 5.58
CA ILE A 460 -12.36 20.52 5.93
C ILE A 460 -12.94 21.14 7.19
N LYS A 461 -14.15 21.68 7.10
CA LYS A 461 -14.80 22.32 8.24
C LYS A 461 -14.89 21.33 9.40
N ASP A 462 -14.64 21.80 10.62
CA ASP A 462 -14.66 21.04 11.88
C ASP A 462 -13.64 19.89 11.97
N TYR A 463 -12.62 19.85 11.09
CA TYR A 463 -11.55 18.84 11.16
C TYR A 463 -10.79 18.86 12.49
N ASN A 464 -10.74 20.01 13.16
CA ASN A 464 -10.13 20.19 14.47
C ASN A 464 -11.17 20.19 15.62
N ARG A 465 -12.34 19.57 15.42
CA ARG A 465 -13.37 19.42 16.46
C ARG A 465 -12.78 18.87 17.76
N ASN A 466 -13.26 19.38 18.88
CA ASN A 466 -12.71 19.10 20.20
C ASN A 466 -12.69 17.61 20.55
N ASP A 467 -13.71 16.88 20.10
CA ASP A 467 -13.91 15.45 20.34
C ASP A 467 -13.41 14.54 19.20
N ALA A 468 -12.66 15.06 18.22
CA ALA A 468 -11.95 14.19 17.28
C ALA A 468 -10.99 13.27 18.06
N LEU A 469 -10.94 11.99 17.73
CA LEU A 469 -10.12 11.03 18.47
C LEU A 469 -8.72 10.95 17.88
N ILE A 470 -7.72 11.12 18.73
CA ILE A 470 -6.30 10.93 18.45
C ILE A 470 -5.86 9.65 19.13
N SER A 471 -5.14 8.79 18.40
CA SER A 471 -4.83 7.44 18.89
C SER A 471 -3.41 7.03 18.58
N GLY A 472 -2.81 6.29 19.51
CA GLY A 472 -1.58 5.50 19.37
C GLY A 472 -0.42 6.21 18.70
N VAL A 473 0.41 5.41 18.03
CA VAL A 473 1.57 5.89 17.29
C VAL A 473 1.69 5.19 15.93
N GLU A 474 1.69 5.99 14.88
CA GLU A 474 1.94 5.59 13.51
C GLU A 474 3.43 5.86 13.21
N THR A 475 4.29 4.88 13.46
CA THR A 475 5.76 4.97 13.31
C THR A 475 6.27 4.41 11.99
N ARG A 476 5.47 3.60 11.32
CA ARG A 476 5.92 2.72 10.23
C ARG A 476 5.32 3.13 8.88
N THR A 477 5.49 4.40 8.51
CA THR A 477 4.87 4.98 7.30
C THR A 477 5.65 4.71 6.01
N SER A 478 6.95 4.45 6.15
CA SER A 478 7.87 4.04 5.09
C SER A 478 9.15 3.50 5.73
N SER A 479 10.02 2.83 4.97
CA SER A 479 11.30 2.36 5.52
C SER A 479 12.19 3.51 6.01
N PRO A 480 12.75 3.40 7.23
CA PRO A 480 13.76 4.31 7.76
C PRO A 480 15.17 4.02 7.20
N LEU A 481 15.29 3.00 6.36
CA LEU A 481 16.50 2.58 5.70
C LEU A 481 16.27 2.46 4.19
N ARG A 482 17.34 2.59 3.42
CA ARG A 482 17.40 2.10 2.05
C ARG A 482 18.54 1.10 1.93
N ILE A 483 18.22 -0.08 1.38
CA ILE A 483 19.23 -1.08 1.03
C ILE A 483 19.69 -0.73 -0.38
N ILE A 484 20.95 -0.33 -0.53
CA ILE A 484 21.45 0.21 -1.79
C ILE A 484 21.48 -0.88 -2.85
N ARG A 485 20.95 -0.55 -4.04
CA ARG A 485 21.08 -1.37 -5.25
C ARG A 485 21.52 -0.52 -6.44
N ASP A 486 22.27 -1.13 -7.35
CA ASP A 486 22.78 -0.54 -8.58
C ASP A 486 21.69 -0.44 -9.67
N GLU A 487 22.05 0.05 -10.86
CA GLU A 487 21.17 0.16 -12.03
C GLU A 487 20.66 -1.20 -12.56
N ASN A 488 21.36 -2.29 -12.21
CA ASN A 488 20.95 -3.67 -12.48
C ASN A 488 20.09 -4.26 -11.35
N PHE A 489 19.70 -3.42 -10.38
CA PHE A 489 18.90 -3.78 -9.22
C PHE A 489 19.61 -4.72 -8.23
N GLU A 490 20.92 -4.94 -8.38
CA GLU A 490 21.72 -5.78 -7.48
C GLU A 490 22.29 -4.95 -6.33
N SER A 491 22.38 -5.54 -5.14
CA SER A 491 23.06 -4.95 -3.99
C SER A 491 24.59 -4.97 -4.13
N SER A 492 25.31 -4.61 -3.05
CA SER A 492 26.75 -4.85 -2.93
C SER A 492 27.15 -6.34 -3.04
N ILE A 493 26.21 -7.27 -2.84
CA ILE A 493 26.36 -8.70 -3.15
C ILE A 493 25.64 -9.00 -4.46
N LYS A 494 26.38 -9.55 -5.43
CA LYS A 494 25.83 -9.94 -6.73
C LYS A 494 24.87 -11.12 -6.59
N GLY A 495 23.77 -11.06 -7.33
CA GLY A 495 22.63 -11.98 -7.22
C GLY A 495 21.65 -11.65 -6.10
N MET A 496 21.92 -10.67 -5.22
CA MET A 496 20.95 -10.19 -4.23
C MET A 496 20.25 -8.91 -4.72
N TYR A 497 18.92 -8.91 -4.73
CA TYR A 497 18.07 -7.85 -5.28
C TYR A 497 17.16 -7.25 -4.20
N PRO A 498 17.56 -6.11 -3.59
CA PRO A 498 16.70 -5.38 -2.66
C PRO A 498 15.43 -4.89 -3.35
N CYS A 499 14.26 -5.14 -2.76
CA CYS A 499 12.98 -4.91 -3.44
C CYS A 499 11.90 -4.32 -2.52
N GLY A 500 11.08 -3.43 -3.07
CA GLY A 500 9.88 -2.93 -2.42
C GLY A 500 10.11 -1.93 -1.29
N GLU A 501 9.17 -1.89 -0.35
CA GLU A 501 9.13 -0.84 0.67
C GLU A 501 10.23 -0.98 1.71
N GLY A 502 10.54 -2.22 2.14
CA GLY A 502 11.63 -2.49 3.08
C GLY A 502 12.99 -2.02 2.56
N ALA A 503 13.25 -2.24 1.27
CA ALA A 503 14.45 -1.75 0.61
C ALA A 503 14.47 -0.23 0.37
N GLY A 504 13.36 0.49 0.58
CA GLY A 504 13.29 1.94 0.41
C GLY A 504 13.01 2.42 -1.03
N TYR A 505 12.40 1.57 -1.87
CA TYR A 505 12.09 1.85 -3.29
C TYR A 505 10.59 1.91 -3.63
N ALA A 506 9.72 1.69 -2.63
CA ALA A 506 8.26 1.78 -2.76
C ALA A 506 7.63 2.40 -1.50
N GLY A 507 6.34 2.71 -1.54
CA GLY A 507 5.60 3.31 -0.41
C GLY A 507 4.10 3.00 -0.43
N GLY A 508 3.74 1.81 -0.89
CA GLY A 508 2.36 1.34 -1.01
C GLY A 508 2.21 0.17 -1.98
N ILE A 509 1.07 -0.53 -1.92
CA ILE A 509 0.80 -1.81 -2.60
C ILE A 509 1.22 -1.79 -4.07
N THR A 510 0.65 -0.87 -4.86
CA THR A 510 0.90 -0.79 -6.30
C THR A 510 2.36 -0.46 -6.61
N SER A 511 2.96 0.49 -5.88
CA SER A 511 4.37 0.86 -6.11
C SER A 511 5.34 -0.28 -5.75
N ALA A 512 5.01 -1.07 -4.72
CA ALA A 512 5.79 -2.22 -4.30
C ALA A 512 5.67 -3.36 -5.33
N ALA A 513 4.44 -3.65 -5.78
CA ALA A 513 4.20 -4.60 -6.87
C ALA A 513 4.94 -4.23 -8.17
N MET A 514 4.90 -2.94 -8.55
CA MET A 514 5.65 -2.44 -9.70
C MET A 514 7.17 -2.58 -9.52
N ASP A 515 7.70 -2.40 -8.31
CA ASP A 515 9.11 -2.63 -8.02
C ASP A 515 9.48 -4.12 -8.12
N GLY A 516 8.60 -5.01 -7.66
CA GLY A 516 8.72 -6.46 -7.87
C GLY A 516 8.80 -6.85 -9.35
N ILE A 517 7.97 -6.23 -10.20
CA ILE A 517 8.02 -6.42 -11.66
C ILE A 517 9.36 -5.91 -12.22
N LYS A 518 9.88 -4.76 -11.75
CA LYS A 518 11.18 -4.26 -12.22
C LYS A 518 12.34 -5.18 -11.85
N VAL A 519 12.31 -5.73 -10.63
CA VAL A 519 13.32 -6.72 -10.18
C VAL A 519 13.23 -8.00 -11.00
N PHE A 520 12.02 -8.49 -11.27
CA PHE A 520 11.78 -9.58 -12.22
C PHE A 520 12.41 -9.28 -13.59
N GLU A 521 12.17 -8.10 -14.15
CA GLU A 521 12.74 -7.71 -15.45
C GLU A 521 14.27 -7.70 -15.44
N ALA A 522 14.88 -7.24 -14.35
CA ALA A 522 16.33 -7.23 -14.19
C ALA A 522 16.90 -8.66 -14.13
N ILE A 523 16.25 -9.55 -13.39
CA ILE A 523 16.62 -10.97 -13.30
C ILE A 523 16.52 -11.63 -14.68
N VAL A 524 15.37 -11.50 -15.36
CA VAL A 524 15.13 -12.18 -16.64
C VAL A 524 16.05 -11.67 -17.75
N LYS A 525 16.43 -10.39 -17.77
CA LYS A 525 17.39 -9.89 -18.78
C LYS A 525 18.78 -10.51 -18.64
N LYS A 526 19.14 -10.95 -17.43
CA LYS A 526 20.45 -11.55 -17.12
C LYS A 526 20.41 -13.06 -17.28
N TYR A 527 19.35 -13.69 -16.78
CA TYR A 527 19.26 -15.13 -16.64
C TYR A 527 18.32 -15.80 -17.66
N ALA A 528 18.53 -17.09 -17.88
CA ALA A 528 17.58 -18.01 -18.52
C ALA A 528 17.01 -18.96 -17.45
N PRO A 529 15.75 -19.43 -17.60
CA PRO A 529 15.18 -20.41 -16.67
C PRO A 529 15.96 -21.74 -16.72
N ILE A 530 15.90 -22.51 -15.64
CA ILE A 530 16.61 -23.80 -15.52
C ILE A 530 16.10 -24.80 -16.57
N ARG A 531 14.78 -24.81 -16.78
CA ARG A 531 14.10 -25.63 -17.78
C ARG A 531 13.60 -24.72 -18.90
N HIS A 532 13.86 -25.12 -20.14
CA HIS A 532 13.23 -24.46 -21.29
C HIS A 532 11.73 -24.79 -21.27
N ILE A 533 10.90 -23.75 -21.37
CA ILE A 533 9.44 -23.88 -21.56
C ILE A 533 9.15 -24.30 -22.99
#